data_AF-A0A9X1C7W0-F1
#
_entry.id   AF-A0A9X1C7W0-F1
#
_cell.length_a   1.000
_cell.length_b   1.000
_cell.length_c   1.000
_cell.angle_alpha   90.00
_cell.angle_beta   90.00
_cell.angle_gamma   90.00
#
_symmetry.space_group_name_H-M   'P 1'
#
loop_
_entity.id
_entity.type
_entity.pdbx_description
1 polymer ?
#
loop_
_entity_poly.entity_id
_entity_poly.type
_entity_poly.pdbx_seq_one_letter_code
_entity_poly.pdbx_strand_id
1 'polypeptide(L)' 'MKKTAFYISLIIALLLFINVVQIIATDLERLTEYGYGYLIGKVILFIIFAAIALLTRSKSVNE' A
#
# COMPACT_ATOMS: atom_id res chain seq x y z
N MET A 1 -21.32 3.24 1.38
CA MET A 1 -20.45 3.83 0.34
C MET A 1 -19.05 4.17 0.87
N LYS A 2 -18.89 4.96 1.95
CA LYS A 2 -17.57 5.26 2.56
C LYS A 2 -16.87 4.03 3.16
N LYS A 3 -17.61 3.15 3.86
CA LYS A 3 -17.08 1.92 4.48
C LYS A 3 -16.51 0.93 3.45
N THR A 4 -17.21 0.73 2.33
CA THR A 4 -16.76 -0.18 1.25
C THR A 4 -15.46 0.31 0.61
N ALA A 5 -15.37 1.61 0.30
CA ALA A 5 -14.15 2.19 -0.24
C ALA A 5 -12.97 2.08 0.73
N PHE A 6 -13.22 2.22 2.04
CA PHE A 6 -12.20 2.00 3.09
C PHE A 6 -11.71 0.55 3.10
N TYR A 7 -12.60 -0.45 3.14
CA TYR A 7 -12.21 -1.86 3.15
C TYR A 7 -11.48 -2.28 1.88
N ILE A 8 -11.90 -1.80 0.70
CA ILE A 8 -11.20 -2.05 -0.56
C ILE A 8 -9.79 -1.44 -0.51
N SER A 9 -9.67 -0.19 -0.08
CA SER A 9 -8.37 0.49 0.03
C SER A 9 -7.45 -0.19 1.04
N LEU A 10 -8.01 -0.71 2.13
CA LEU A 10 -7.30 -1.47 3.16
C LEU A 10 -6.76 -2.80 2.63
N ILE A 11 -7.57 -3.55 1.88
CA ILE A 11 -7.15 -4.81 1.23
C ILE A 11 -6.02 -4.54 0.23
N ILE A 12 -6.18 -3.52 -0.62
CA ILE A 12 -5.14 -3.13 -1.59
C ILE A 12 -3.84 -2.74 -0.88
N ALA A 13 -3.93 -1.97 0.21
CA ALA A 13 -2.77 -1.60 1.02
C ALA A 13 -2.07 -2.82 1.62
N LEU A 14 -2.81 -3.80 2.15
CA LEU A 14 -2.22 -5.05 2.69
C LEU A 14 -1.53 -5.87 1.60
N LEU A 15 -2.10 -5.99 0.40
CA LEU A 15 -1.48 -6.70 -0.72
C LEU A 15 -0.19 -6.03 -1.19
N LEU A 16 -0.19 -4.69 -1.26
CA LEU A 16 1.00 -3.90 -1.57
C LEU A 16 2.07 -4.08 -0.50
N PHE A 17 1.69 -4.08 0.78
CA PHE A 17 2.61 -4.28 1.90
C PHE A 17 3.28 -5.66 1.84
N ILE A 18 2.52 -6.74 1.65
CA ILE A 18 3.07 -8.10 1.52
C ILE A 18 4.05 -8.16 0.34
N ASN A 19 3.71 -7.54 -0.79
CA ASN A 19 4.58 -7.47 -1.96
C ASN A 19 5.91 -6.75 -1.66
N VAL A 20 5.84 -5.60 -0.99
CA VAL A 20 7.04 -4.82 -0.63
C VAL A 20 7.91 -5.63 0.35
N VAL A 21 7.32 -6.22 1.39
CA VAL A 21 8.03 -7.05 2.36
C VAL A 21 8.68 -8.26 1.69
N GLN A 22 7.97 -8.93 0.79
CA GLN A 22 8.52 -10.07 0.06
C GLN A 22 9.71 -9.67 -0.82
N ILE A 23 9.62 -8.55 -1.55
CA ILE A 23 10.74 -8.07 -2.37
C ILE A 23 11.96 -7.74 -1.48
N ILE A 24 11.74 -7.06 -0.36
CA ILE A 24 12.82 -6.68 0.56
C ILE A 24 13.44 -7.93 1.24
N ALA A 25 12.63 -8.91 1.63
CA ALA A 25 13.10 -10.09 2.36
C ALA A 25 13.77 -11.15 1.47
N THR A 26 13.35 -11.26 0.20
CA THR A 26 13.75 -12.38 -0.66
C THR A 26 14.56 -11.96 -1.89
N ASP A 27 14.37 -10.75 -2.40
CA ASP A 27 14.90 -10.34 -3.71
C ASP A 27 15.75 -9.07 -3.68
N LEU A 28 16.03 -8.50 -2.49
CA LEU A 28 16.79 -7.25 -2.35
C LEU A 28 18.19 -7.33 -2.96
N GLU A 29 18.86 -8.48 -2.80
CA GLU A 29 20.20 -8.71 -3.38
C GLU A 29 20.17 -8.90 -4.90
N ARG A 30 19.01 -9.19 -5.48
CA ARG A 30 18.81 -9.40 -6.93
C ARG A 30 18.15 -8.22 -7.61
N LEU A 31 17.90 -7.14 -6.87
CA LEU A 31 17.21 -5.96 -7.37
C LEU A 31 18.12 -5.17 -8.31
N THR A 32 17.76 -5.15 -9.60
CA THR A 32 18.35 -4.25 -10.58
C THR A 32 17.88 -2.81 -10.32
N GLU A 33 18.52 -1.82 -10.95
CA GLU A 33 18.12 -0.41 -10.85
C GLU A 33 16.62 -0.20 -11.19
N TYR A 34 16.11 -0.90 -12.22
CA TYR A 34 14.69 -0.93 -12.55
C TYR A 34 13.83 -1.62 -11.48
N GLY A 35 14.36 -2.64 -10.81
CA GLY A 35 13.71 -3.30 -9.68
C GLY A 35 13.54 -2.38 -8.47
N TYR A 36 14.51 -1.51 -8.19
CA TYR A 36 14.38 -0.46 -7.20
C TYR A 36 13.31 0.57 -7.60
N GLY A 37 13.24 0.97 -8.87
CA GLY A 37 12.18 1.84 -9.37
C GLY A 37 10.78 1.24 -9.19
N TYR A 38 10.62 -0.05 -9.47
CA TYR A 38 9.37 -0.79 -9.24
C TYR A 38 8.99 -0.86 -7.75
N LEU A 39 9.97 -1.14 -6.87
CA LEU A 39 9.78 -1.17 -5.43
C LEU A 39 9.35 0.20 -4.88
N ILE A 40 10.04 1.27 -5.30
CA ILE A 40 9.70 2.65 -4.94
C ILE A 40 8.28 2.99 -5.42
N GLY A 41 7.92 2.61 -6.65
CA GLY A 41 6.56 2.77 -7.17
C GLY A 41 5.50 2.11 -6.30
N LYS A 42 5.75 0.86 -5.84
CA LYS A 42 4.86 0.15 -4.92
C LYS A 42 4.75 0.83 -3.55
N VAL A 43 5.86 1.32 -3.01
CA VAL A 43 5.89 2.05 -1.73
C VAL A 43 5.09 3.34 -1.83
N ILE A 44 5.25 4.11 -2.92
CA ILE A 44 4.46 5.33 -3.17
C ILE A 44 2.97 4.97 -3.28
N LEU A 45 2.61 3.93 -4.04
CA LEU A 45 1.22 3.48 -4.17
C LEU A 45 0.63 3.08 -2.81
N PHE A 46 1.41 2.38 -1.98
CA PHE A 46 1.02 2.00 -0.63
C PHE A 46 0.74 3.23 0.24
N ILE A 47 1.62 4.23 0.22
CA ILE A 47 1.43 5.49 0.97
C ILE A 47 0.14 6.21 0.51
N ILE A 48 -0.13 6.25 -0.79
CA ILE A 48 -1.36 6.87 -1.33
C ILE A 48 -2.60 6.15 -0.81
N PHE A 49 -2.67 4.82 -0.94
CA PHE A 49 -3.82 4.05 -0.47
C PHE A 49 -3.96 4.10 1.06
N ALA A 50 -2.86 4.10 1.80
CA ALA A 50 -2.87 4.28 3.25
C ALA A 50 -3.39 5.68 3.65
N ALA A 51 -2.95 6.74 2.97
CA ALA A 51 -3.45 8.09 3.21
C ALA A 51 -4.95 8.21 2.92
N ILE A 52 -5.41 7.66 1.79
CA ILE A 52 -6.84 7.62 1.44
C ILE A 52 -7.63 6.85 2.51
N ALA A 53 -7.13 5.71 2.98
CA ALA A 53 -7.77 4.92 4.03
C ALA A 53 -7.86 5.71 5.36
N LEU A 54 -6.79 6.39 5.77
CA LEU A 54 -6.75 7.19 7.00
C LEU A 54 -7.70 8.40 6.94
N LEU A 55 -7.70 9.13 5.82
CA LEU A 55 -8.60 10.26 5.60
C LEU A 55 -10.07 9.81 5.56
N THR A 56 -10.35 8.63 5.00
CA THR A 56 -11.71 8.05 4.97
C THR A 56 -12.16 7.55 6.34
N ARG A 57 -11.25 7.02 7.17
CA ARG A 57 -11.55 6.55 8.53
C ARG A 57 -12.08 7.67 9.43
N SER A 58 -11.47 8.87 9.37
CA SER A 58 -11.89 10.02 10.18
C SER A 58 -13.36 10.42 9.94
N LYS A 59 -13.85 10.27 8.70
CA LYS A 59 -15.26 10.54 8.35
C LYS A 59 -16.23 9.40 8.64
N SER A 60 -15.75 8.19 8.93
CA SER A 60 -16.60 7.01 9.16
C SER A 60 -16.69 6.59 10.63
N VAL A 61 -15.78 7.06 11.48
CA VAL A 61 -15.77 6.77 12.93
C VAL A 61 -16.55 7.82 13.73
N ASN A 62 -16.80 9.01 13.16
CA ASN A 62 -17.57 10.10 13.77
C ASN A 62 -19.06 10.15 13.31
N GLU A 63 -19.56 9.10 12.66
CA GLU A 63 -21.00 8.95 12.31
C GLU A 63 -21.65 7.88 13.21
#